data_AF-A0A4V1TZD1-F1
#
_entry.id   AF-A0A4V1TZD1-F1
#
_cell.length_a   1.000
_cell.length_b   1.000
_cell.length_c   1.000
_cell.angle_alpha   90.00
_cell.angle_beta   90.00
_cell.angle_gamma   90.00
#
_symmetry.space_group_name_H-M   'P 1'
#
loop_
_entity.id
_entity.type
_entity.pdbx_description
1 polymer ?
#
loop_
_entity_poly.entity_id
_entity_poly.type
_entity_poly.pdbx_seq_one_letter_code
_entity_poly.pdbx_strand_id
1 'polypeptide(L)'
;MSAQPQLLVVDDAQGRLGDACEQLVKDGYHLTRCAGSRQALPVLREQRFDLLLACFEMPGLDGAGLASQAMALQHDLVAVLVTSPDTTDAALDLMAGLVDTIRAPFRMSDMRAVVTRALDKGRLQVENRQLSRTAADNQVRLDAVTDELNALAGRIAHDLQAVMQVIDGFACALQRGATAKLDAKEVHYLQRIVETSARGSRLVNDLLAYARLGTDPLEFRPVSLARAVAQAQAAAGLHAPDRAIEWTVGELPDVAGDPAMVEQALVHLLSNAVKYTRGQEPARIRIEAAASDIGHEIRIHDNGVGFDPEGAERLFQPFERLHGSAQFEGNGMGLANVKRIALRHGGAVRAQSWPGEGAMFAFTLPSLAAHPGAASYAAAAVAATPARRVLRILVVDDDPTVLLSLRNMLELDGHAVSTAAGGQIGVEAFEHALREGEAFDVVVTDFGMPHMDGRAVARAVKAASATTLVFMLTGWGSHVDQMDDWQQHVDNILAKPLRLAHVREALAAAGGMPAPP
;
A
#
# COMPACT_ATOMS: atom_id res chain seq x y z
N MET A 1 -32.82 -3.97 -31.35
CA MET A 1 -33.21 -2.91 -32.31
C MET A 1 -32.73 -1.60 -31.70
N SER A 2 -31.75 -0.93 -32.31
CA SER A 2 -31.29 0.36 -31.79
C SER A 2 -32.43 1.37 -31.95
N ALA A 3 -32.87 2.00 -30.86
CA ALA A 3 -33.83 3.09 -30.94
C ALA A 3 -33.25 4.20 -31.83
N GLN A 4 -34.06 4.78 -32.71
CA GLN A 4 -33.65 5.90 -33.55
C GLN A 4 -33.43 7.15 -32.67
N PRO A 5 -32.34 7.92 -32.89
CA PRO A 5 -32.03 9.05 -32.02
C PRO A 5 -33.12 10.13 -32.08
N GLN A 6 -33.50 10.64 -30.92
CA GLN A 6 -34.46 11.71 -30.72
C GLN A 6 -33.72 13.06 -30.68
N LEU A 7 -34.00 13.93 -31.63
CA LEU A 7 -33.39 15.24 -31.76
C LEU A 7 -34.42 16.33 -31.46
N LEU A 8 -34.05 17.27 -30.60
CA LEU A 8 -34.81 18.49 -30.39
C LEU A 8 -34.18 19.60 -31.23
N VAL A 9 -34.92 20.13 -32.20
CA VAL A 9 -34.47 21.24 -33.03
C VAL A 9 -35.16 22.53 -32.59
N VAL A 10 -34.37 23.53 -32.24
CA VAL A 10 -34.86 24.85 -31.82
C VAL A 10 -34.36 25.89 -32.82
N ASP A 11 -35.29 26.35 -33.64
CA ASP A 11 -35.01 27.26 -34.75
C ASP A 11 -35.63 28.64 -34.45
N ASP A 12 -35.03 29.68 -35.01
CA ASP A 12 -35.57 31.03 -34.91
C ASP A 12 -36.79 31.20 -35.84
N ALA A 13 -37.46 32.34 -35.74
CA ALA A 13 -38.64 32.63 -36.56
C ALA A 13 -38.33 32.77 -38.07
N GLN A 14 -37.05 32.82 -38.47
CA GLN A 14 -36.62 32.88 -39.87
C GLN A 14 -36.48 31.48 -40.49
N GLY A 15 -36.53 30.40 -39.69
CA GLY A 15 -36.62 29.03 -40.20
C GLY A 15 -35.32 28.53 -40.84
N ARG A 16 -34.16 28.91 -40.30
CA ARG A 16 -32.83 28.62 -40.89
C ARG A 16 -32.51 27.13 -40.99
N LEU A 17 -33.18 26.29 -40.22
CA LEU A 17 -32.97 24.85 -40.16
C LEU A 17 -34.03 24.05 -40.92
N GLY A 18 -35.00 24.69 -41.60
CA GLY A 18 -36.11 24.02 -42.29
C GLY A 18 -35.67 22.88 -43.22
N ASP A 19 -34.84 23.19 -44.21
CA ASP A 19 -34.35 22.19 -45.18
C ASP A 19 -33.47 21.13 -44.52
N ALA A 20 -32.69 21.52 -43.51
CA ALA A 20 -31.84 20.60 -42.76
C ALA A 20 -32.66 19.60 -41.94
N CYS A 21 -33.78 20.03 -41.34
CA CYS A 21 -34.70 19.15 -40.63
C CYS A 21 -35.30 18.09 -41.55
N GLU A 22 -35.77 18.46 -42.73
CA GLU A 22 -36.34 17.48 -43.68
C GLU A 22 -35.31 16.42 -44.08
N GLN A 23 -34.06 16.83 -44.26
CA GLN A 23 -33.00 15.91 -44.64
C GLN A 23 -32.56 15.01 -43.49
N LEU A 24 -32.50 15.51 -42.25
CA LEU A 24 -32.24 14.70 -41.06
C LEU A 24 -33.34 13.66 -40.79
N VAL A 25 -34.61 13.98 -41.07
CA VAL A 25 -35.69 12.98 -41.00
C VAL A 25 -35.48 11.85 -42.01
N LYS A 26 -35.07 12.18 -43.25
CA LYS A 26 -34.72 11.16 -44.26
C LYS A 26 -33.52 10.30 -43.87
N ASP A 27 -32.62 10.86 -43.07
CA ASP A 27 -31.46 10.14 -42.51
C ASP A 27 -31.83 9.23 -41.33
N GLY A 28 -33.12 9.22 -40.91
CA GLY A 28 -33.66 8.32 -39.90
C GLY A 28 -33.65 8.87 -38.48
N TYR A 29 -33.47 10.19 -38.31
CA TYR A 29 -33.60 10.85 -37.01
C TYR A 29 -35.06 11.22 -36.73
N HIS A 30 -35.49 11.06 -35.47
CA HIS A 30 -36.78 11.58 -35.02
C HIS A 30 -36.62 13.01 -34.52
N LEU A 31 -37.37 13.94 -35.09
CA LEU A 31 -37.25 15.36 -34.76
C LEU A 31 -38.48 15.89 -34.02
N THR A 32 -38.25 16.61 -32.93
CA THR A 32 -39.23 17.52 -32.33
C THR A 32 -38.77 18.95 -32.60
N ARG A 33 -39.64 19.81 -33.15
CA ARG A 33 -39.30 21.20 -33.49
C ARG A 33 -39.93 22.18 -32.50
N CYS A 34 -39.16 23.19 -32.11
CA CYS A 34 -39.63 24.31 -31.27
C CYS A 34 -39.19 25.64 -31.90
N ALA A 35 -40.02 26.68 -31.75
CA ALA A 35 -39.74 28.01 -32.29
C ALA A 35 -38.90 28.90 -31.34
N GLY A 36 -38.38 28.34 -30.25
CA GLY A 36 -37.57 29.05 -29.27
C GLY A 36 -37.49 28.35 -27.92
N SER A 37 -36.63 28.88 -27.06
CA SER A 37 -36.29 28.32 -25.73
C SER A 37 -37.48 28.15 -24.78
N ARG A 38 -38.48 29.05 -24.83
CA ARG A 38 -39.71 28.95 -24.00
C ARG A 38 -40.55 27.70 -24.28
N GLN A 39 -40.56 27.21 -25.52
CA GLN A 39 -41.24 25.97 -25.90
C GLN A 39 -40.34 24.75 -25.66
N ALA A 40 -39.04 24.89 -25.88
CA ALA A 40 -38.07 23.79 -25.76
C ALA A 40 -37.91 23.27 -24.32
N LEU A 41 -37.83 24.16 -23.32
CA LEU A 41 -37.57 23.76 -21.93
C LEU A 41 -38.67 22.88 -21.30
N PRO A 42 -39.98 23.16 -21.46
CA PRO A 42 -41.03 22.24 -21.05
C PRO A 42 -40.91 20.86 -21.71
N VAL A 43 -40.66 20.81 -23.02
CA VAL A 43 -40.51 19.57 -23.77
C VAL A 43 -39.32 18.74 -23.28
N LEU A 44 -38.19 19.39 -22.96
CA LEU A 44 -37.03 18.76 -22.33
C LEU A 44 -37.28 18.22 -20.91
N ARG A 45 -38.35 18.64 -20.22
CA ARG A 45 -38.74 18.06 -18.93
C ARG A 45 -39.64 16.85 -19.08
N GLU A 46 -40.41 16.79 -20.15
CA GLU A 46 -41.41 15.75 -20.40
C GLU A 46 -40.86 14.58 -21.23
N GLN A 47 -39.94 14.85 -22.15
CA GLN A 47 -39.40 13.90 -23.11
C GLN A 47 -37.87 13.92 -23.13
N ARG A 48 -37.25 12.74 -23.30
CA ARG A 48 -35.80 12.62 -23.44
C ARG A 48 -35.37 12.80 -24.89
N PHE A 49 -34.26 13.52 -25.07
CA PHE A 49 -33.62 13.72 -26.36
C PHE A 49 -32.15 13.32 -26.28
N ASP A 50 -31.64 12.79 -27.39
CA ASP A 50 -30.23 12.43 -27.54
C ASP A 50 -29.40 13.64 -27.98
N LEU A 51 -29.97 14.55 -28.78
CA LEU A 51 -29.29 15.76 -29.24
C LEU A 51 -30.20 16.98 -29.33
N LEU A 52 -29.69 18.13 -28.86
CA LEU A 52 -30.27 19.46 -29.06
C LEU A 52 -29.56 20.16 -30.21
N LEU A 53 -30.27 20.50 -31.27
CA LEU A 53 -29.78 21.37 -32.35
C LEU A 53 -30.45 22.74 -32.22
N ALA A 54 -29.71 23.78 -31.82
CA ALA A 54 -30.29 25.09 -31.54
C ALA A 54 -29.60 26.21 -32.32
N CYS A 55 -30.37 27.14 -32.88
CA CYS A 55 -29.84 28.41 -33.36
C CYS A 55 -29.24 29.19 -32.20
N PHE A 56 -28.05 29.77 -32.40
CA PHE A 56 -27.37 30.56 -31.36
C PHE A 56 -28.14 31.84 -31.07
N GLU A 57 -28.45 32.62 -32.11
CA GLU A 57 -29.22 33.86 -32.01
C GLU A 57 -30.72 33.54 -31.96
N MET A 58 -31.32 33.70 -30.78
CA MET A 58 -32.76 33.54 -30.59
C MET A 58 -33.31 34.63 -29.66
N PRO A 59 -34.58 35.06 -29.83
CA PRO A 59 -35.17 36.03 -28.93
C PRO A 59 -35.35 35.46 -27.51
N GLY A 60 -34.83 36.17 -26.51
CA GLY A 60 -34.91 35.78 -25.11
C GLY A 60 -33.65 35.05 -24.65
N LEU A 61 -33.78 33.76 -24.31
CA LEU A 61 -32.64 32.91 -23.96
C LEU A 61 -32.01 32.39 -25.26
N ASP A 62 -30.73 32.69 -25.46
CA ASP A 62 -29.91 32.28 -26.61
C ASP A 62 -29.66 30.76 -26.62
N GLY A 63 -29.14 30.26 -27.74
CA GLY A 63 -28.89 28.82 -27.92
C GLY A 63 -27.90 28.26 -26.89
N ALA A 64 -26.89 29.03 -26.50
CA ALA A 64 -25.91 28.65 -25.50
C ALA A 64 -26.54 28.48 -24.11
N GLY A 65 -27.32 29.47 -23.66
CA GLY A 65 -28.04 29.42 -22.41
C GLY A 65 -29.09 28.31 -22.38
N LEU A 66 -29.76 28.05 -23.51
CA LEU A 66 -30.65 26.90 -23.65
C LEU A 66 -29.89 25.57 -23.53
N ALA A 67 -28.76 25.41 -24.21
CA ALA A 67 -27.95 24.19 -24.14
C ALA A 67 -27.47 23.91 -22.71
N SER A 68 -26.97 24.93 -22.01
CA SER A 68 -26.55 24.82 -20.61
C SER A 68 -27.70 24.33 -19.71
N GLN A 69 -28.89 24.92 -19.83
CA GLN A 69 -30.05 24.50 -19.04
C GLN A 69 -30.56 23.11 -19.44
N ALA A 70 -30.55 22.78 -20.73
CA ALA A 70 -30.98 21.49 -21.25
C ALA A 70 -30.07 20.35 -20.77
N MET A 71 -28.75 20.56 -20.79
CA MET A 71 -27.77 19.60 -20.29
C MET A 71 -27.82 19.44 -18.76
N ALA A 72 -28.22 20.48 -18.03
CA ALA A 72 -28.50 20.38 -16.59
C ALA A 72 -29.77 19.56 -16.30
N LEU A 73 -30.79 19.65 -17.16
CA LEU A 73 -32.01 18.83 -17.06
C LEU A 73 -31.76 17.38 -17.47
N GLN A 74 -30.94 17.16 -18.52
CA GLN A 74 -30.65 15.86 -19.10
C GLN A 74 -29.14 15.67 -19.24
N HIS A 75 -28.55 14.90 -18.32
CA HIS A 75 -27.09 14.70 -18.23
C HIS A 75 -26.47 13.90 -19.39
N ASP A 76 -27.30 13.29 -20.23
CA ASP A 76 -26.90 12.48 -21.38
C ASP A 76 -27.15 13.21 -22.71
N LEU A 77 -27.77 14.40 -22.67
CA LEU A 77 -28.04 15.23 -23.84
C LEU A 77 -26.75 15.88 -24.33
N VAL A 78 -26.49 15.78 -25.62
CA VAL A 78 -25.47 16.60 -26.29
C VAL A 78 -26.14 17.75 -27.03
N ALA A 79 -25.42 18.84 -27.22
CA ALA A 79 -25.93 19.98 -27.97
C ALA A 79 -25.03 20.33 -29.16
N VAL A 80 -25.65 20.89 -30.19
CA VAL A 80 -25.01 21.46 -31.37
C VAL A 80 -25.62 22.85 -31.59
N LEU A 81 -24.78 23.87 -31.64
CA LEU A 81 -25.22 25.25 -31.88
C LEU A 81 -25.00 25.66 -33.33
N VAL A 82 -26.02 26.23 -33.94
CA VAL A 82 -25.95 26.81 -35.28
C VAL A 82 -25.76 28.31 -35.16
N THR A 83 -24.60 28.80 -35.57
CA THR A 83 -24.16 30.20 -35.43
C THR A 83 -24.30 30.97 -36.74
N SER A 84 -24.46 32.30 -36.63
CA SER A 84 -24.48 33.19 -37.79
C SER A 84 -23.05 33.38 -38.35
N PRO A 85 -22.91 33.78 -39.63
CA PRO A 85 -21.60 34.13 -40.18
C PRO A 85 -20.94 35.29 -39.42
N ASP A 86 -21.74 36.20 -38.89
CA ASP A 86 -21.31 37.39 -38.16
C ASP A 86 -20.89 37.10 -36.72
N THR A 87 -21.06 35.86 -36.23
CA THR A 87 -20.62 35.45 -34.89
C THR A 87 -19.09 35.52 -34.80
N THR A 88 -18.58 36.32 -33.87
CA THR A 88 -17.13 36.52 -33.65
C THR A 88 -16.44 35.26 -33.14
N ASP A 89 -15.20 35.00 -33.57
CA ASP A 89 -14.43 33.84 -33.09
C ASP A 89 -14.27 33.81 -31.56
N ALA A 90 -14.11 34.97 -30.91
CA ALA A 90 -14.06 35.05 -29.45
C ALA A 90 -15.32 34.52 -28.75
N ALA A 91 -16.50 34.67 -29.36
CA ALA A 91 -17.76 34.13 -28.84
C ALA A 91 -17.87 32.62 -29.05
N LEU A 92 -17.33 32.11 -30.15
CA LEU A 92 -17.24 30.67 -30.42
C LEU A 92 -16.21 29.98 -29.52
N ASP A 93 -15.08 30.61 -29.23
CA ASP A 93 -14.06 30.08 -28.32
C ASP A 93 -14.58 29.99 -26.88
N LEU A 94 -15.45 30.91 -26.45
CA LEU A 94 -16.12 30.83 -25.16
C LEU A 94 -17.08 29.62 -25.06
N MET A 95 -17.61 29.17 -26.21
CA MET A 95 -18.45 27.98 -26.33
C MET A 95 -17.64 26.71 -26.58
N ALA A 96 -16.42 26.87 -27.13
CA ALA A 96 -15.52 25.78 -27.48
C ALA A 96 -15.12 25.01 -26.22
N GLY A 97 -15.58 23.76 -26.15
CA GLY A 97 -15.38 22.87 -25.01
C GLY A 97 -16.68 22.44 -24.31
N LEU A 98 -17.74 23.24 -24.41
CA LEU A 98 -19.06 22.94 -23.84
C LEU A 98 -19.98 22.26 -24.86
N VAL A 99 -20.02 22.77 -26.09
CA VAL A 99 -21.00 22.38 -27.11
C VAL A 99 -20.35 22.36 -28.51
N ASP A 100 -20.75 21.44 -29.38
CA ASP A 100 -20.31 21.46 -30.78
C ASP A 100 -20.98 22.62 -31.54
N THR A 101 -20.30 23.26 -32.48
CA THR A 101 -20.83 24.42 -33.20
C THR A 101 -20.71 24.25 -34.71
N ILE A 102 -21.70 24.72 -35.46
CA ILE A 102 -21.69 24.82 -36.93
C ILE A 102 -22.04 26.25 -37.37
N ARG A 103 -21.32 26.81 -38.34
CA ARG A 103 -21.55 28.16 -38.87
C ARG A 103 -22.44 28.12 -40.11
N ALA A 104 -23.43 29.01 -40.20
CA ALA A 104 -24.26 29.18 -41.40
C ALA A 104 -23.63 30.18 -42.40
N PRO A 105 -23.88 30.06 -43.72
CA PRO A 105 -24.55 28.92 -44.37
C PRO A 105 -23.63 27.68 -44.37
N PHE A 106 -24.21 26.50 -44.15
CA PHE A 106 -23.48 25.23 -44.07
C PHE A 106 -23.92 24.26 -45.18
N ARG A 107 -23.06 23.27 -45.48
CA ARG A 107 -23.46 22.13 -46.30
C ARG A 107 -24.10 21.06 -45.42
N MET A 108 -25.03 20.30 -45.99
CA MET A 108 -25.64 19.16 -45.27
C MET A 108 -24.62 18.08 -44.88
N SER A 109 -23.52 17.92 -45.63
CA SER A 109 -22.40 17.04 -45.26
C SER A 109 -21.80 17.43 -43.91
N ASP A 110 -21.66 18.73 -43.67
CA ASP A 110 -20.98 19.27 -42.50
C ASP A 110 -21.90 19.16 -41.27
N MET A 111 -23.20 19.45 -41.47
CA MET A 111 -24.24 19.22 -40.45
C MET A 111 -24.29 17.76 -40.01
N ARG A 112 -24.31 16.82 -40.97
CA ARG A 112 -24.29 15.38 -40.66
C ARG A 112 -23.05 14.99 -39.86
N ALA A 113 -21.87 15.43 -40.29
CA ALA A 113 -20.62 15.13 -39.60
C ALA A 113 -20.64 15.62 -38.14
N VAL A 114 -21.12 16.85 -37.89
CA VAL A 114 -21.22 17.41 -36.55
C VAL A 114 -22.26 16.69 -35.69
N VAL A 115 -23.45 16.41 -36.23
CA VAL A 115 -24.51 15.68 -35.52
C VAL A 115 -24.07 14.26 -35.16
N THR A 116 -23.47 13.52 -36.09
CA THR A 116 -22.93 12.18 -35.83
C THR A 116 -21.86 12.21 -34.75
N ARG A 117 -20.89 13.13 -34.86
CA ARG A 117 -19.82 13.28 -33.86
C ARG A 117 -20.37 13.59 -32.47
N ALA A 118 -21.35 14.49 -32.37
CA ALA A 118 -21.97 14.86 -31.10
C ALA A 118 -22.69 13.65 -30.48
N LEU A 119 -23.48 12.91 -31.25
CA LEU A 119 -24.17 11.70 -30.77
C LEU A 119 -23.18 10.61 -30.34
N ASP A 120 -22.10 10.38 -31.09
CA ASP A 120 -21.04 9.43 -30.72
C ASP A 120 -20.36 9.82 -29.40
N LYS A 121 -20.07 11.12 -29.21
CA LYS A 121 -19.53 11.64 -27.96
C LYS A 121 -20.49 11.39 -26.78
N GLY A 122 -21.79 11.64 -26.96
CA GLY A 122 -22.80 11.38 -25.94
C GLY A 122 -22.87 9.90 -25.55
N ARG A 123 -22.88 9.00 -26.54
CA ARG A 123 -22.87 7.55 -26.33
C ARG A 123 -21.63 7.10 -25.53
N LEU A 124 -20.44 7.55 -25.92
CA LEU A 124 -19.19 7.21 -25.22
C LEU A 124 -19.18 7.73 -23.78
N GLN A 125 -19.75 8.90 -23.52
CA GLN A 125 -19.86 9.45 -22.16
C GLN A 125 -20.79 8.60 -21.29
N VAL A 126 -21.93 8.15 -21.82
CA VAL A 126 -22.85 7.26 -21.11
C VAL A 126 -22.18 5.91 -20.82
N GLU A 127 -21.53 5.31 -21.81
CA GLU A 127 -20.82 4.03 -21.67
C GLU A 127 -19.70 4.13 -20.63
N ASN A 128 -18.88 5.19 -20.67
CA ASN A 128 -17.81 5.40 -19.70
C ASN A 128 -18.35 5.56 -18.27
N ARG A 129 -19.45 6.31 -18.08
CA ARG A 129 -20.13 6.40 -16.77
C ARG A 129 -20.64 5.05 -16.30
N GLN A 130 -21.21 4.25 -17.18
CA GLN A 130 -21.70 2.90 -16.84
C GLN A 130 -20.54 1.99 -16.44
N LEU A 131 -19.48 1.93 -17.25
CA LEU A 131 -18.28 1.15 -16.95
C LEU A 131 -17.64 1.58 -15.63
N SER A 132 -17.53 2.89 -15.39
CA SER A 132 -16.98 3.43 -14.14
C SER A 132 -17.83 3.04 -12.92
N ARG A 133 -19.16 3.05 -13.04
CA ARG A 133 -20.07 2.58 -11.98
C ARG A 133 -19.92 1.08 -11.74
N THR A 134 -19.94 0.27 -12.80
CA THR A 134 -19.77 -1.18 -12.68
C THR A 134 -18.41 -1.54 -12.09
N ALA A 135 -17.34 -0.83 -12.45
CA ALA A 135 -16.02 -1.00 -11.85
C ALA A 135 -16.04 -0.69 -10.34
N ALA A 136 -16.68 0.42 -9.94
CA ALA A 136 -16.81 0.78 -8.52
C ALA A 136 -17.63 -0.27 -7.73
N ASP A 137 -18.76 -0.73 -8.28
CA ASP A 137 -19.58 -1.76 -7.65
C ASP A 137 -18.83 -3.09 -7.51
N ASN A 138 -18.07 -3.49 -8.54
CA ASN A 138 -17.24 -4.68 -8.50
C ASN A 138 -16.10 -4.54 -7.47
N GLN A 139 -15.50 -3.36 -7.34
CA GLN A 139 -14.47 -3.10 -6.34
C GLN A 139 -15.03 -3.30 -4.93
N VAL A 140 -16.18 -2.70 -4.61
CA VAL A 140 -16.85 -2.87 -3.31
C VAL A 140 -17.14 -4.34 -3.01
N ARG A 141 -17.58 -5.12 -4.02
CA ARG A 141 -17.82 -6.57 -3.85
C ARG A 141 -16.54 -7.35 -3.60
N LEU A 142 -15.45 -7.04 -4.32
CA LEU A 142 -14.16 -7.70 -4.14
C LEU A 142 -13.59 -7.41 -2.75
N ASP A 143 -13.70 -6.17 -2.29
CA ASP A 143 -13.25 -5.76 -0.96
C ASP A 143 -14.05 -6.51 0.13
N ALA A 144 -15.38 -6.60 -0.01
CA ALA A 144 -16.23 -7.35 0.93
C ALA A 144 -15.88 -8.85 0.99
N VAL A 145 -15.67 -9.50 -0.16
CA VAL A 145 -15.26 -10.92 -0.21
C VAL A 145 -13.86 -11.11 0.40
N THR A 146 -12.95 -10.17 0.16
CA THR A 146 -11.60 -10.20 0.73
C THR A 146 -11.66 -10.09 2.25
N ASP A 147 -12.44 -9.15 2.80
CA ASP A 147 -12.64 -9.00 4.23
C ASP A 147 -13.28 -10.23 4.88
N GLU A 148 -14.29 -10.82 4.22
CA GLU A 148 -14.92 -12.05 4.70
C GLU A 148 -13.92 -13.22 4.75
N LEU A 149 -13.09 -13.38 3.72
CA LEU A 149 -12.06 -14.41 3.65
C LEU A 149 -11.01 -14.22 4.76
N ASN A 150 -10.63 -12.98 5.05
CA ASN A 150 -9.68 -12.68 6.12
C ASN A 150 -10.26 -12.88 7.51
N ALA A 151 -11.52 -12.51 7.73
CA ALA A 151 -12.22 -12.78 8.98
C ALA A 151 -12.39 -14.29 9.20
N LEU A 152 -12.64 -15.06 8.14
CA LEU A 152 -12.67 -16.52 8.19
C LEU A 152 -11.29 -17.10 8.51
N ALA A 153 -10.24 -16.68 7.81
CA ALA A 153 -8.87 -17.11 8.06
C ALA A 153 -8.43 -16.77 9.50
N GLY A 154 -8.80 -15.58 9.99
CA GLY A 154 -8.60 -15.11 11.35
C GLY A 154 -9.19 -16.05 12.40
N ARG A 155 -10.47 -16.39 12.25
CA ARG A 155 -11.18 -17.29 13.17
C ARG A 155 -10.64 -18.71 13.15
N ILE A 156 -10.46 -19.29 11.96
CA ILE A 156 -9.92 -20.65 11.82
C ILE A 156 -8.53 -20.74 12.46
N ALA A 157 -7.68 -19.76 12.23
CA ALA A 157 -6.35 -19.78 12.78
C ALA A 157 -6.31 -19.61 14.30
N HIS A 158 -7.15 -18.74 14.86
CA HIS A 158 -7.30 -18.63 16.31
C HIS A 158 -7.71 -19.97 16.94
N ASP A 159 -8.70 -20.65 16.35
CA ASP A 159 -9.17 -21.94 16.87
C ASP A 159 -8.10 -23.02 16.74
N LEU A 160 -7.37 -23.06 15.63
CA LEU A 160 -6.23 -23.97 15.45
C LEU A 160 -5.08 -23.68 16.42
N GLN A 161 -4.78 -22.40 16.69
CA GLN A 161 -3.78 -22.00 17.68
C GLN A 161 -4.17 -22.46 19.08
N ALA A 162 -5.44 -22.29 19.47
CA ALA A 162 -5.94 -22.73 20.77
C ALA A 162 -5.77 -24.25 20.94
N VAL A 163 -6.11 -25.04 19.91
CA VAL A 163 -5.91 -26.51 19.93
C VAL A 163 -4.43 -26.87 20.04
N MET A 164 -3.55 -26.19 19.31
CA MET A 164 -2.10 -26.45 19.39
C MET A 164 -1.52 -26.07 20.76
N GLN A 165 -1.93 -24.94 21.35
CA GLN A 165 -1.49 -24.52 22.68
C GLN A 165 -1.87 -25.53 23.78
N VAL A 166 -3.05 -26.15 23.67
CA VAL A 166 -3.48 -27.21 24.59
C VAL A 166 -2.60 -28.45 24.44
N ILE A 167 -2.30 -28.88 23.20
CA ILE A 167 -1.40 -30.02 22.93
C ILE A 167 0.01 -29.75 23.48
N ASP A 168 0.57 -28.57 23.18
CA ASP A 168 1.89 -28.14 23.67
C ASP A 168 1.92 -28.07 25.20
N GLY A 169 0.85 -27.57 25.83
CA GLY A 169 0.71 -27.48 27.28
C GLY A 169 0.76 -28.84 27.97
N PHE A 170 -0.02 -29.81 27.49
CA PHE A 170 0.00 -31.17 28.03
C PHE A 170 1.31 -31.89 27.74
N ALA A 171 1.89 -31.70 26.55
CA ALA A 171 3.18 -32.27 26.21
C ALA A 171 4.31 -31.72 27.11
N CYS A 172 4.36 -30.41 27.33
CA CYS A 172 5.29 -29.77 28.26
C CYS A 172 5.09 -30.24 29.71
N ALA A 173 3.85 -30.40 30.17
CA ALA A 173 3.54 -30.88 31.51
C ALA A 173 4.05 -32.32 31.73
N LEU A 174 3.84 -33.21 30.75
CA LEU A 174 4.39 -34.56 30.76
C LEU A 174 5.93 -34.54 30.75
N GLN A 175 6.54 -33.64 29.97
CA GLN A 175 8.00 -33.54 29.83
C GLN A 175 8.67 -33.08 31.13
N ARG A 176 8.01 -32.21 31.90
CA ARG A 176 8.48 -31.71 33.20
C ARG A 176 8.20 -32.67 34.37
N GLY A 177 7.10 -33.42 34.32
CA GLY A 177 6.64 -34.25 35.44
C GLY A 177 7.03 -35.73 35.39
N ALA A 178 7.31 -36.28 34.20
CA ALA A 178 7.47 -37.73 34.01
C ALA A 178 8.82 -38.15 33.41
N THR A 179 9.75 -37.24 33.12
CA THR A 179 11.02 -37.55 32.40
C THR A 179 11.88 -38.62 33.09
N ALA A 180 11.81 -38.75 34.42
CA ALA A 180 12.54 -39.78 35.17
C ALA A 180 11.86 -41.17 35.17
N LYS A 181 10.62 -41.28 34.67
CA LYS A 181 9.83 -42.53 34.62
C LYS A 181 9.52 -43.01 33.20
N LEU A 182 9.75 -42.17 32.20
CA LEU A 182 9.51 -42.50 30.80
C LEU A 182 10.69 -43.28 30.23
N ASP A 183 10.41 -44.28 29.40
CA ASP A 183 11.43 -44.97 28.63
C ASP A 183 11.94 -44.11 27.45
N ALA A 184 13.04 -44.52 26.81
CA ALA A 184 13.65 -43.77 25.71
C ALA A 184 12.70 -43.59 24.50
N LYS A 185 11.77 -44.51 24.29
CA LYS A 185 10.81 -44.49 23.19
C LYS A 185 9.66 -43.52 23.49
N GLU A 186 9.19 -43.48 24.73
CA GLU A 186 8.19 -42.55 25.23
C GLU A 186 8.72 -41.10 25.23
N VAL A 187 9.98 -40.89 25.64
CA VAL A 187 10.65 -39.58 25.53
C VAL A 187 10.75 -39.14 24.06
N HIS A 188 11.12 -40.05 23.15
CA HIS A 188 11.16 -39.76 21.73
C HIS A 188 9.78 -39.37 21.16
N TYR A 189 8.71 -40.09 21.54
CA TYR A 189 7.35 -39.73 21.12
C TYR A 189 6.93 -38.37 21.66
N LEU A 190 7.26 -38.05 22.90
CA LEU A 190 6.93 -36.77 23.51
C LEU A 190 7.64 -35.61 22.81
N GLN A 191 8.94 -35.76 22.50
CA GLN A 191 9.69 -34.79 21.68
C GLN A 191 9.04 -34.59 20.32
N ARG A 192 8.65 -35.69 19.64
CA ARG A 192 7.95 -35.59 18.35
C ARG A 192 6.62 -34.87 18.42
N ILE A 193 5.85 -35.04 19.51
CA ILE A 193 4.57 -34.32 19.72
C ILE A 193 4.84 -32.81 19.82
N VAL A 194 5.79 -32.40 20.66
CA VAL A 194 6.17 -30.99 20.84
C VAL A 194 6.66 -30.37 19.53
N GLU A 195 7.56 -31.05 18.81
CA GLU A 195 8.06 -30.57 17.51
C GLU A 195 6.94 -30.42 16.47
N THR A 196 6.01 -31.37 16.43
CA THR A 196 4.90 -31.37 15.48
C THR A 196 3.89 -30.27 15.81
N SER A 197 3.58 -30.07 17.09
CA SER A 197 2.66 -29.02 17.53
C SER A 197 3.26 -27.62 17.33
N ALA A 198 4.53 -27.40 17.67
CA ALA A 198 5.25 -26.17 17.36
C ALA A 198 5.31 -25.89 15.84
N ARG A 199 5.47 -26.93 15.00
CA ARG A 199 5.39 -26.80 13.55
C ARG A 199 3.98 -26.41 13.08
N GLY A 200 2.94 -27.01 13.67
CA GLY A 200 1.54 -26.66 13.39
C GLY A 200 1.24 -25.20 13.72
N SER A 201 1.65 -24.72 14.90
CA SER A 201 1.52 -23.33 15.33
C SER A 201 2.17 -22.35 14.36
N ARG A 202 3.40 -22.65 13.89
CA ARG A 202 4.07 -21.84 12.86
C ARG A 202 3.26 -21.78 11.56
N LEU A 203 2.84 -22.92 11.02
CA LEU A 203 2.05 -22.98 9.79
C LEU A 203 0.77 -22.13 9.87
N VAL A 204 0.08 -22.16 11.01
CA VAL A 204 -1.12 -21.36 11.24
C VAL A 204 -0.80 -19.86 11.25
N ASN A 205 0.28 -19.47 11.92
CA ASN A 205 0.76 -18.07 11.92
C ASN A 205 1.14 -17.59 10.52
N ASP A 206 1.80 -18.44 9.73
CA ASP A 206 2.21 -18.09 8.37
C ASP A 206 1.02 -17.95 7.42
N LEU A 207 -0.01 -18.81 7.59
CA LEU A 207 -1.26 -18.68 6.86
C LEU A 207 -1.97 -17.36 7.19
N LEU A 208 -2.01 -16.98 8.47
CA LEU A 208 -2.57 -15.70 8.92
C LEU A 208 -1.81 -14.52 8.33
N ALA A 209 -0.48 -14.54 8.41
CA ALA A 209 0.36 -13.49 7.86
C ALA A 209 0.14 -13.34 6.35
N TYR A 210 0.08 -14.46 5.63
CA TYR A 210 -0.22 -14.46 4.21
C TYR A 210 -1.61 -13.90 3.90
N ALA A 211 -2.64 -14.27 4.65
CA ALA A 211 -4.00 -13.76 4.46
C ALA A 211 -4.06 -12.23 4.61
N ARG A 212 -3.45 -11.70 5.69
CA ARG A 212 -3.43 -10.26 6.02
C ARG A 212 -2.57 -9.41 5.08
N LEU A 213 -1.53 -9.99 4.48
CA LEU A 213 -0.62 -9.29 3.55
C LEU A 213 -1.33 -8.64 2.35
N GLY A 214 -2.61 -8.95 2.08
CA GLY A 214 -3.40 -8.32 1.01
C GLY A 214 -4.33 -7.17 1.40
N THR A 215 -4.56 -6.89 2.68
CA THR A 215 -5.59 -5.91 3.10
C THR A 215 -5.04 -4.59 3.56
N ASP A 216 -3.86 -4.57 4.17
CA ASP A 216 -3.31 -3.32 4.72
C ASP A 216 -2.97 -2.37 3.58
N PRO A 217 -3.43 -1.10 3.57
CA PRO A 217 -3.15 -0.16 2.49
C PRO A 217 -1.65 -0.04 2.27
N LEU A 218 -1.23 -0.04 0.99
CA LEU A 218 0.20 0.09 0.65
C LEU A 218 0.63 1.54 0.83
N GLU A 219 1.69 1.74 1.61
CA GLU A 219 2.34 3.04 1.69
C GLU A 219 3.53 3.10 0.72
N PHE A 220 3.26 3.53 -0.50
CA PHE A 220 4.34 3.77 -1.46
C PHE A 220 5.22 4.94 -0.97
N ARG A 221 6.47 4.64 -0.64
CA ARG A 221 7.53 5.60 -0.30
C ARG A 221 8.78 5.30 -1.16
N PRO A 222 9.72 6.24 -1.30
CA PRO A 222 11.04 5.92 -1.85
C PRO A 222 11.76 4.88 -0.99
N VAL A 223 12.19 3.78 -1.59
CA VAL A 223 12.92 2.70 -0.93
C VAL A 223 14.30 2.58 -1.54
N SER A 224 15.34 2.74 -0.70
CA SER A 224 16.71 2.44 -1.11
C SER A 224 16.95 0.93 -1.09
N LEU A 225 17.02 0.32 -2.27
CA LEU A 225 17.28 -1.12 -2.40
C LEU A 225 18.63 -1.51 -1.79
N ALA A 226 19.65 -0.66 -1.90
CA ALA A 226 20.95 -0.92 -1.29
C ALA A 226 20.86 -1.08 0.22
N ARG A 227 20.12 -0.19 0.91
CA ARG A 227 19.90 -0.28 2.35
C ARG A 227 19.06 -1.50 2.72
N ALA A 228 17.98 -1.76 1.98
CA ALA A 228 17.10 -2.89 2.24
C ALA A 228 17.82 -4.24 2.05
N VAL A 229 18.68 -4.35 1.03
CA VAL A 229 19.53 -5.52 0.81
C VAL A 229 20.53 -5.71 1.95
N ALA A 230 21.19 -4.65 2.42
CA ALA A 230 22.12 -4.74 3.54
C ALA A 230 21.43 -5.22 4.84
N GLN A 231 20.23 -4.73 5.11
CA GLN A 231 19.41 -5.18 6.25
C GLN A 231 19.01 -6.66 6.11
N ALA A 232 18.58 -7.07 4.91
CA ALA A 232 18.23 -8.45 4.63
C ALA A 232 19.44 -9.40 4.71
N GLN A 233 20.63 -8.95 4.29
CA GLN A 233 21.89 -9.70 4.45
C GLN A 233 22.22 -9.92 5.92
N ALA A 234 22.12 -8.89 6.76
CA ALA A 234 22.35 -9.01 8.20
C ALA A 234 21.37 -10.00 8.84
N ALA A 235 20.09 -9.92 8.50
CA ALA A 235 19.07 -10.84 8.99
C ALA A 235 19.31 -12.30 8.54
N ALA A 236 19.71 -12.51 7.28
CA ALA A 236 20.05 -13.83 6.76
C ALA A 236 21.33 -14.39 7.41
N GLY A 237 22.32 -13.53 7.68
CA GLY A 237 23.58 -13.89 8.34
C GLY A 237 23.43 -14.39 9.78
N LEU A 238 22.43 -13.89 10.52
CA LEU A 238 22.11 -14.39 11.88
C LEU A 238 21.80 -15.90 11.91
N HIS A 239 21.32 -16.47 10.81
CA HIS A 239 20.99 -17.88 10.70
C HIS A 239 22.19 -18.76 10.28
N ALA A 240 23.35 -18.16 10.01
CA ALA A 240 24.56 -18.86 9.58
C ALA A 240 25.85 -18.08 9.97
N PRO A 241 26.12 -17.83 11.27
CA PRO A 241 27.22 -16.97 11.71
C PRO A 241 28.62 -17.49 11.33
N ASP A 242 28.80 -18.82 11.23
CA ASP A 242 30.09 -19.46 10.98
C ASP A 242 30.36 -19.81 9.51
N ARG A 243 29.51 -19.40 8.57
CA ARG A 243 29.65 -19.75 7.14
C ARG A 243 30.32 -18.65 6.32
N ALA A 244 31.29 -19.03 5.49
CA ALA A 244 31.87 -18.16 4.47
C ALA A 244 30.91 -17.98 3.29
N ILE A 245 30.29 -16.81 3.20
CA ILE A 245 29.37 -16.42 2.11
C ILE A 245 29.99 -15.26 1.33
N GLU A 246 30.22 -15.48 0.04
CA GLU A 246 30.68 -14.48 -0.92
C GLU A 246 29.48 -13.72 -1.48
N TRP A 247 29.29 -12.48 -1.03
CA TRP A 247 28.25 -11.58 -1.52
C TRP A 247 28.77 -10.71 -2.65
N THR A 248 28.09 -10.72 -3.79
CA THR A 248 28.34 -9.77 -4.89
C THR A 248 27.09 -8.93 -5.10
N VAL A 249 27.15 -7.64 -4.76
CA VAL A 249 26.02 -6.71 -4.94
C VAL A 249 26.35 -5.77 -6.08
N GLY A 250 25.55 -5.80 -7.14
CA GLY A 250 25.64 -4.88 -8.27
C GLY A 250 25.08 -3.49 -7.93
N GLU A 251 24.96 -2.63 -8.93
CA GLU A 251 24.30 -1.32 -8.74
C GLU A 251 22.79 -1.53 -8.50
N LEU A 252 22.30 -0.99 -7.38
CA LEU A 252 20.91 -1.12 -6.96
C LEU A 252 20.21 0.25 -6.98
N PRO A 253 19.19 0.45 -7.82
CA PRO A 253 18.46 1.72 -7.90
C PRO A 253 17.47 1.88 -6.75
N ASP A 254 17.03 3.11 -6.51
CA ASP A 254 15.91 3.38 -5.62
C ASP A 254 14.58 3.06 -6.32
N VAL A 255 13.64 2.47 -5.59
CA VAL A 255 12.33 2.03 -6.09
C VAL A 255 11.20 2.67 -5.32
N ALA A 256 9.99 2.68 -5.89
CA ALA A 256 8.78 3.07 -5.19
C ALA A 256 8.12 1.83 -4.58
N GLY A 257 7.85 1.84 -3.28
CA GLY A 257 7.15 0.74 -2.63
C GLY A 257 6.96 0.93 -1.14
N ASP A 258 6.30 -0.03 -0.51
CA ASP A 258 6.21 -0.13 0.94
C ASP A 258 7.54 -0.65 1.50
N PRO A 259 8.28 0.14 2.30
CA PRO A 259 9.60 -0.24 2.77
C PRO A 259 9.61 -1.57 3.54
N ALA A 260 8.60 -1.82 4.37
CA ALA A 260 8.52 -3.02 5.20
C ALA A 260 8.25 -4.27 4.36
N MET A 261 7.37 -4.17 3.37
CA MET A 261 7.09 -5.29 2.46
C MET A 261 8.28 -5.59 1.54
N VAL A 262 8.96 -4.56 1.02
CA VAL A 262 10.16 -4.75 0.20
C VAL A 262 11.28 -5.42 1.01
N GLU A 263 11.52 -4.97 2.24
CA GLU A 263 12.47 -5.61 3.17
C GLU A 263 12.08 -7.07 3.44
N GLN A 264 10.80 -7.35 3.71
CA GLN A 264 10.31 -8.71 3.94
C GLN A 264 10.53 -9.63 2.73
N ALA A 265 10.29 -9.14 1.51
CA ALA A 265 10.55 -9.91 0.29
C ALA A 265 12.04 -10.24 0.14
N LEU A 266 12.91 -9.26 0.37
CA LEU A 266 14.37 -9.44 0.32
C LEU A 266 14.86 -10.41 1.39
N VAL A 267 14.39 -10.29 2.64
CA VAL A 267 14.73 -11.22 3.72
C VAL A 267 14.35 -12.65 3.34
N HIS A 268 13.17 -12.87 2.77
CA HIS A 268 12.76 -14.21 2.32
C HIS A 268 13.67 -14.77 1.21
N LEU A 269 14.00 -13.95 0.21
CA LEU A 269 14.83 -14.39 -0.92
C LEU A 269 16.28 -14.66 -0.49
N LEU A 270 16.88 -13.76 0.30
CA LEU A 270 18.24 -13.92 0.78
C LEU A 270 18.38 -15.07 1.79
N SER A 271 17.41 -15.22 2.71
CA SER A 271 17.40 -16.37 3.62
C SER A 271 17.27 -17.69 2.87
N ASN A 272 16.50 -17.74 1.77
CA ASN A 272 16.44 -18.90 0.91
C ASN A 272 17.78 -19.16 0.19
N ALA A 273 18.43 -18.13 -0.36
CA ALA A 273 19.73 -18.26 -1.01
C ALA A 273 20.79 -18.81 -0.03
N VAL A 274 20.86 -18.29 1.20
CA VAL A 274 21.77 -18.80 2.24
C VAL A 274 21.45 -20.24 2.63
N LYS A 275 20.15 -20.58 2.74
CA LYS A 275 19.68 -21.92 3.09
C LYS A 275 19.99 -22.96 2.02
N TYR A 276 19.75 -22.68 0.75
CA TYR A 276 19.92 -23.65 -0.35
C TYR A 276 21.36 -23.75 -0.85
N THR A 277 22.24 -22.82 -0.45
CA THR A 277 23.69 -22.92 -0.66
C THR A 277 24.42 -23.68 0.45
N ARG A 278 23.72 -24.27 1.44
CA ARG A 278 24.34 -24.96 2.60
C ARG A 278 25.41 -26.00 2.27
N GLY A 279 25.32 -26.67 1.13
CA GLY A 279 26.30 -27.66 0.68
C GLY A 279 27.49 -27.11 -0.10
N GLN A 280 27.62 -25.79 -0.24
CA GLN A 280 28.66 -25.14 -1.05
C GLN A 280 29.66 -24.38 -0.18
N GLU A 281 30.94 -24.53 -0.49
CA GLU A 281 32.06 -23.83 0.13
C GLU A 281 33.03 -23.31 -0.96
N PRO A 282 33.05 -21.98 -1.26
CA PRO A 282 32.22 -20.93 -0.68
C PRO A 282 30.78 -20.91 -1.25
N ALA A 283 29.83 -20.44 -0.43
CA ALA A 283 28.51 -20.06 -0.93
C ALA A 283 28.61 -18.72 -1.66
N ARG A 284 28.08 -18.64 -2.89
CA ARG A 284 28.12 -17.43 -3.73
C ARG A 284 26.70 -16.94 -3.96
N ILE A 285 26.43 -15.70 -3.52
CA ILE A 285 25.13 -15.05 -3.70
C ILE A 285 25.36 -13.71 -4.40
N ARG A 286 24.73 -13.55 -5.56
CA ARG A 286 24.85 -12.34 -6.39
C ARG A 286 23.50 -11.64 -6.50
N ILE A 287 23.48 -10.33 -6.27
CA ILE A 287 22.27 -9.51 -6.28
C ILE A 287 22.45 -8.42 -7.34
N GLU A 288 21.49 -8.33 -8.27
CA GLU A 288 21.52 -7.36 -9.36
C GLU A 288 20.15 -6.73 -9.57
N ALA A 289 20.12 -5.54 -10.17
CA ALA A 289 18.90 -4.93 -10.66
C ALA A 289 19.01 -4.73 -12.18
N ALA A 290 17.91 -5.01 -12.88
CA ALA A 290 17.77 -4.75 -14.31
C ALA A 290 16.55 -3.86 -14.58
N ALA A 291 16.53 -3.12 -15.68
CA ALA A 291 15.35 -2.37 -16.08
C ALA A 291 14.19 -3.30 -16.48
N SER A 292 12.96 -2.89 -16.17
CA SER A 292 11.71 -3.60 -16.47
C SER A 292 10.64 -2.59 -16.91
N ASP A 293 9.59 -3.06 -17.57
CA ASP A 293 8.51 -2.22 -18.11
C ASP A 293 7.85 -1.30 -17.07
N ILE A 294 7.77 -1.75 -15.81
CA ILE A 294 7.20 -0.98 -14.70
C ILE A 294 8.25 -0.24 -13.85
N GLY A 295 9.53 -0.57 -14.02
CA GLY A 295 10.61 -0.08 -13.16
C GLY A 295 11.85 -0.96 -13.18
N HIS A 296 12.03 -1.75 -12.12
CA HIS A 296 13.24 -2.53 -11.90
C HIS A 296 12.93 -3.98 -11.54
N GLU A 297 13.65 -4.92 -12.14
CA GLU A 297 13.67 -6.34 -11.79
C GLU A 297 14.88 -6.62 -10.89
N ILE A 298 14.64 -7.01 -9.64
CA ILE A 298 15.67 -7.38 -8.69
C ILE A 298 15.91 -8.88 -8.82
N ARG A 299 17.14 -9.28 -9.11
CA ARG A 299 17.57 -10.67 -9.34
C ARG A 299 18.52 -11.10 -8.24
N ILE A 300 18.23 -12.25 -7.62
CA ILE A 300 19.09 -12.91 -6.64
C ILE A 300 19.51 -14.24 -7.25
N HIS A 301 20.81 -14.40 -7.47
CA HIS A 301 21.45 -15.61 -7.94
C HIS A 301 22.14 -16.31 -6.78
N ASP A 302 22.03 -17.63 -6.72
CA ASP A 302 22.76 -18.47 -5.78
C ASP A 302 23.41 -19.65 -6.51
N ASN A 303 24.53 -20.16 -6.00
CA ASN A 303 25.21 -21.37 -6.52
C ASN A 303 24.76 -22.65 -5.81
N GLY A 304 23.54 -22.67 -5.26
CA GLY A 304 23.04 -23.74 -4.42
C GLY A 304 22.66 -25.02 -5.19
N VAL A 305 21.80 -25.81 -4.57
CA VAL A 305 21.37 -27.11 -5.14
C VAL A 305 20.53 -27.00 -6.41
N GLY A 306 19.95 -25.82 -6.68
CA GLY A 306 18.94 -25.65 -7.72
C GLY A 306 17.68 -26.48 -7.45
N PHE A 307 16.73 -26.42 -8.37
CA PHE A 307 15.46 -27.15 -8.37
C PHE A 307 15.04 -27.58 -9.79
N ASP A 308 14.04 -28.44 -9.89
CA ASP A 308 13.47 -28.89 -11.17
C ASP A 308 12.72 -27.74 -11.90
N PRO A 309 13.16 -27.32 -13.10
CA PRO A 309 12.53 -26.24 -13.86
C PRO A 309 11.03 -26.43 -14.11
N GLU A 310 10.53 -27.68 -14.22
CA GLU A 310 9.09 -27.95 -14.41
C GLU A 310 8.24 -27.48 -13.22
N GLY A 311 8.85 -27.36 -12.03
CA GLY A 311 8.20 -26.90 -10.80
C GLY A 311 8.26 -25.40 -10.53
N ALA A 312 8.85 -24.60 -11.43
CA ALA A 312 9.17 -23.19 -11.16
C ALA A 312 7.95 -22.33 -10.77
N GLU A 313 6.81 -22.51 -11.45
CA GLU A 313 5.58 -21.76 -11.13
C GLU A 313 4.95 -22.18 -9.81
N ARG A 314 5.07 -23.47 -9.45
CA ARG A 314 4.51 -24.03 -8.21
C ARG A 314 5.23 -23.52 -6.97
N LEU A 315 6.51 -23.15 -7.08
CA LEU A 315 7.30 -22.60 -5.96
C LEU A 315 6.68 -21.36 -5.31
N PHE A 316 5.89 -20.59 -6.06
CA PHE A 316 5.24 -19.39 -5.56
C PHE A 316 3.81 -19.63 -5.04
N GLN A 317 3.33 -20.89 -5.04
CA GLN A 317 2.04 -21.23 -4.45
C GLN A 317 2.20 -21.48 -2.94
N PRO A 318 1.19 -21.13 -2.11
CA PRO A 318 1.23 -21.38 -0.68
C PRO A 318 1.43 -22.87 -0.37
N PHE A 319 2.27 -23.16 0.62
CA PHE A 319 2.59 -24.52 1.11
C PHE A 319 3.31 -25.45 0.12
N GLU A 320 3.67 -24.97 -1.07
CA GLU A 320 4.40 -25.77 -2.06
C GLU A 320 5.90 -25.86 -1.74
N ARG A 321 6.47 -27.03 -2.03
CA ARG A 321 7.88 -27.34 -1.75
C ARG A 321 8.42 -28.35 -2.76
N LEU A 322 9.56 -28.04 -3.39
CA LEU A 322 10.26 -28.96 -4.30
C LEU A 322 11.32 -29.82 -3.60
N HIS A 323 11.84 -29.39 -2.44
CA HIS A 323 12.77 -30.18 -1.63
C HIS A 323 12.09 -30.72 -0.36
N GLY A 324 12.39 -31.98 -0.03
CA GLY A 324 11.82 -32.68 1.12
C GLY A 324 12.13 -32.01 2.46
N SER A 325 11.25 -32.18 3.45
CA SER A 325 11.39 -31.63 4.81
C SER A 325 12.63 -32.10 5.56
N ALA A 326 13.20 -33.24 5.16
CA ALA A 326 14.43 -33.77 5.72
C ALA A 326 15.70 -33.09 5.17
N GLN A 327 15.63 -32.45 3.99
CA GLN A 327 16.79 -31.81 3.36
C GLN A 327 16.85 -30.31 3.65
N PHE A 328 15.70 -29.62 3.70
CA PHE A 328 15.66 -28.19 3.98
C PHE A 328 14.46 -27.81 4.85
N GLU A 329 14.68 -26.89 5.79
CA GLU A 329 13.65 -26.34 6.65
C GLU A 329 12.78 -25.29 5.94
N GLY A 330 11.51 -25.18 6.36
CA GLY A 330 10.55 -24.22 5.81
C GLY A 330 9.12 -24.75 5.67
N ASN A 331 8.17 -23.82 5.67
CA ASN A 331 6.71 -24.05 5.60
C ASN A 331 6.11 -23.92 4.18
N GLY A 332 6.90 -23.48 3.18
CA GLY A 332 6.40 -23.22 1.82
C GLY A 332 5.68 -21.88 1.63
N MET A 333 5.75 -20.96 2.59
CA MET A 333 5.03 -19.67 2.54
C MET A 333 5.90 -18.50 2.06
N GLY A 334 7.23 -18.59 2.19
CA GLY A 334 8.14 -17.48 1.90
C GLY A 334 8.05 -16.94 0.47
N LEU A 335 8.09 -17.83 -0.54
CA LEU A 335 7.98 -17.42 -1.94
C LEU A 335 6.57 -16.98 -2.33
N ALA A 336 5.53 -17.58 -1.73
CA ALA A 336 4.16 -17.11 -1.89
C ALA A 336 3.98 -15.67 -1.37
N ASN A 337 4.62 -15.33 -0.23
CA ASN A 337 4.67 -13.96 0.28
C ASN A 337 5.39 -13.02 -0.69
N VAL A 338 6.54 -13.41 -1.25
CA VAL A 338 7.27 -12.61 -2.25
C VAL A 338 6.39 -12.34 -3.48
N LYS A 339 5.69 -13.35 -4.00
CA LYS A 339 4.75 -13.19 -5.12
C LYS A 339 3.62 -12.21 -4.78
N ARG A 340 3.04 -12.35 -3.59
CA ARG A 340 1.97 -11.44 -3.14
C ARG A 340 2.48 -10.00 -3.03
N ILE A 341 3.66 -9.79 -2.43
CA ILE A 341 4.29 -8.47 -2.32
C ILE A 341 4.55 -7.87 -3.70
N ALA A 342 5.15 -8.61 -4.63
CA ALA A 342 5.40 -8.13 -5.99
C ALA A 342 4.11 -7.72 -6.70
N LEU A 343 3.07 -8.58 -6.67
CA LEU A 343 1.77 -8.28 -7.28
C LEU A 343 1.10 -7.04 -6.68
N ARG A 344 1.20 -6.86 -5.35
CA ARG A 344 0.70 -5.67 -4.66
C ARG A 344 1.39 -4.39 -5.10
N HIS A 345 2.65 -4.48 -5.53
CA HIS A 345 3.42 -3.37 -6.09
C HIS A 345 3.24 -3.22 -7.61
N GLY A 346 2.29 -3.94 -8.22
CA GLY A 346 2.07 -3.93 -9.67
C GLY A 346 3.11 -4.75 -10.47
N GLY A 347 3.95 -5.51 -9.78
CA GLY A 347 5.01 -6.33 -10.33
C GLY A 347 4.69 -7.82 -10.46
N ALA A 348 5.72 -8.59 -10.78
CA ALA A 348 5.68 -10.01 -11.03
C ALA A 348 6.90 -10.70 -10.42
N VAL A 349 6.88 -12.02 -10.37
CA VAL A 349 8.00 -12.86 -9.92
C VAL A 349 8.43 -13.83 -11.01
N ARG A 350 9.70 -14.22 -10.97
CA ARG A 350 10.29 -15.21 -11.87
C ARG A 350 11.27 -16.08 -11.09
N ALA A 351 11.38 -17.34 -11.48
CA ALA A 351 12.42 -18.23 -11.00
C ALA A 351 13.02 -19.00 -12.16
N GLN A 352 14.35 -19.16 -12.15
CA GLN A 352 15.10 -20.02 -13.07
C GLN A 352 16.05 -20.87 -12.23
N SER A 353 16.38 -22.05 -12.74
CA SER A 353 17.21 -22.99 -12.02
C SER A 353 18.06 -23.82 -12.96
N TRP A 354 19.24 -24.15 -12.47
CA TRP A 354 20.17 -25.08 -13.07
C TRP A 354 20.49 -26.13 -12.00
N PRO A 355 19.89 -27.34 -12.06
CA PRO A 355 20.08 -28.37 -11.04
C PRO A 355 21.56 -28.64 -10.77
N GLY A 356 21.98 -28.50 -9.51
CA GLY A 356 23.37 -28.65 -9.07
C GLY A 356 24.30 -27.45 -9.33
N GLU A 357 23.87 -26.47 -10.12
CA GLU A 357 24.65 -25.25 -10.43
C GLU A 357 24.07 -23.99 -9.78
N GLY A 358 22.81 -24.03 -9.33
CA GLY A 358 22.17 -22.96 -8.56
C GLY A 358 20.79 -22.54 -9.06
N ALA A 359 20.35 -21.38 -8.60
CA ALA A 359 19.07 -20.80 -8.98
C ALA A 359 19.14 -19.26 -9.09
N MET A 360 18.16 -18.71 -9.81
CA MET A 360 17.90 -17.27 -9.89
C MET A 360 16.45 -17.01 -9.56
N PHE A 361 16.21 -16.16 -8.58
CA PHE A 361 14.88 -15.64 -8.24
C PHE A 361 14.83 -14.16 -8.52
N ALA A 362 13.74 -13.71 -9.14
CA ALA A 362 13.53 -12.31 -9.44
C ALA A 362 12.13 -11.84 -9.09
N PHE A 363 12.04 -10.56 -8.74
CA PHE A 363 10.76 -9.87 -8.57
C PHE A 363 10.87 -8.42 -9.07
N THR A 364 9.76 -7.87 -9.56
CA THR A 364 9.74 -6.51 -10.12
C THR A 364 9.08 -5.51 -9.17
N LEU A 365 9.64 -4.30 -9.12
CA LEU A 365 9.11 -3.16 -8.38
C LEU A 365 9.05 -1.92 -9.30
N PRO A 366 8.11 -1.00 -9.05
CA PRO A 366 7.98 0.19 -9.86
C PRO A 366 9.12 1.17 -9.61
N SER A 367 9.52 1.90 -10.65
CA SER A 367 10.49 2.99 -10.50
C SER A 367 9.83 4.20 -9.83
N LEU A 368 10.64 5.03 -9.18
CA LEU A 368 10.18 6.32 -8.61
C LEU A 368 9.51 7.22 -9.65
N ALA A 369 9.97 7.19 -10.90
CA ALA A 369 9.44 8.01 -11.98
C ALA A 369 8.15 7.45 -12.61
N ALA A 370 7.94 6.14 -12.58
CA ALA A 370 6.79 5.48 -13.19
C ALA A 370 5.53 5.48 -12.29
N HIS A 371 5.66 5.81 -11.00
CA HIS A 371 4.51 5.79 -10.09
C HIS A 371 3.63 7.05 -10.28
N PRO A 372 2.30 6.95 -10.37
CA PRO A 372 1.39 8.10 -10.51
C PRO A 372 1.41 9.10 -9.34
N GLY A 373 2.20 8.84 -8.30
CA GLY A 373 2.49 9.76 -7.18
C GLY A 373 3.84 10.47 -7.28
N ALA A 374 4.61 10.27 -8.36
CA ALA A 374 5.97 10.80 -8.56
C ALA A 374 6.12 12.30 -8.28
N ALA A 375 5.09 13.11 -8.58
CA ALA A 375 5.08 14.54 -8.28
C ALA A 375 5.02 14.85 -6.77
N SER A 376 4.32 14.02 -5.99
CA SER A 376 4.29 14.11 -4.51
C SER A 376 5.61 13.62 -3.90
N TYR A 377 6.21 12.58 -4.48
CA TYR A 377 7.49 12.03 -4.04
C TYR A 377 8.69 12.94 -4.34
N ALA A 378 8.69 13.66 -5.47
CA ALA A 378 9.73 14.64 -5.79
C ALA A 378 9.72 15.83 -4.82
N ALA A 379 8.54 16.29 -4.38
CA ALA A 379 8.41 17.32 -3.35
C ALA A 379 8.87 16.82 -1.97
N ALA A 380 8.58 15.55 -1.62
CA ALA A 380 9.05 14.93 -0.38
C ALA A 380 10.55 14.59 -0.39
N ALA A 381 11.13 14.22 -1.53
CA ALA A 381 12.55 13.89 -1.68
C ALA A 381 13.46 15.12 -1.60
N VAL A 382 12.96 16.30 -2.02
CA VAL A 382 13.66 17.59 -1.82
C VAL A 382 13.49 18.11 -0.38
N ALA A 383 12.43 17.70 0.33
CA ALA A 383 12.19 18.06 1.73
C ALA A 383 12.81 17.10 2.76
N ALA A 384 13.15 15.87 2.38
CA ALA A 384 13.64 14.82 3.28
C ALA A 384 15.16 14.61 3.15
N THR A 385 15.94 15.64 3.41
CA THR A 385 17.29 15.45 3.97
C THR A 385 17.56 16.51 5.03
N PRO A 386 17.01 16.38 6.25
CA PRO A 386 17.78 16.84 7.39
C PRO A 386 18.90 15.81 7.60
N ALA A 387 20.13 16.27 7.74
CA ALA A 387 21.21 15.44 8.27
C ALA A 387 20.70 14.82 9.58
N ARG A 388 20.55 13.49 9.62
CA ARG A 388 20.07 12.77 10.80
C ARG A 388 20.99 13.11 11.97
N ARG A 389 20.50 13.91 12.92
CA ARG A 389 21.22 14.20 14.16
C ARG A 389 21.23 12.94 15.03
N VAL A 390 22.41 12.61 15.57
CA VAL A 390 22.56 11.57 16.58
C VAL A 390 21.82 12.00 17.84
N LEU A 391 20.67 11.40 18.10
CA LEU A 391 19.91 11.58 19.34
C LEU A 391 20.54 10.81 20.51
N ARG A 392 20.47 11.40 21.70
CA ARG A 392 20.73 10.77 22.99
C ARG A 392 19.43 10.26 23.60
N ILE A 393 19.31 8.96 23.76
CA ILE A 393 18.06 8.28 24.15
C ILE A 393 18.26 7.55 25.47
N LEU A 394 17.35 7.75 26.43
CA LEU A 394 17.28 6.95 27.65
C LEU A 394 16.12 5.95 27.53
N VAL A 395 16.40 4.66 27.66
CA VAL A 395 15.39 3.59 27.66
C VAL A 395 15.19 3.08 29.10
N VAL A 396 13.95 3.09 29.58
CA VAL A 396 13.57 2.69 30.93
C VAL A 396 12.55 1.55 30.84
N ASP A 397 12.95 0.36 31.23
CA ASP A 397 12.11 -0.85 31.22
C ASP A 397 12.67 -1.79 32.31
N ASP A 398 11.82 -2.51 33.02
CA ASP A 398 12.24 -3.47 34.05
C ASP A 398 12.64 -4.84 33.47
N ASP A 399 12.29 -5.11 32.20
CA ASP A 399 12.72 -6.31 31.48
C ASP A 399 14.09 -6.09 30.81
N PRO A 400 15.17 -6.78 31.25
CA PRO A 400 16.50 -6.66 30.66
C PRO A 400 16.55 -7.06 29.18
N THR A 401 15.63 -7.91 28.73
CA THR A 401 15.52 -8.33 27.32
C THR A 401 15.05 -7.17 26.45
N VAL A 402 14.08 -6.39 26.94
CA VAL A 402 13.56 -5.21 26.23
C VAL A 402 14.62 -4.13 26.16
N LEU A 403 15.32 -3.86 27.27
CA LEU A 403 16.44 -2.92 27.32
C LEU A 403 17.53 -3.27 26.30
N LEU A 404 17.97 -4.53 26.27
CA LEU A 404 19.03 -4.97 25.36
C LEU A 404 18.59 -4.88 23.89
N SER A 405 17.34 -5.28 23.60
CA SER A 405 16.78 -5.22 22.25
C SER A 405 16.67 -3.79 21.73
N LEU A 406 16.07 -2.89 22.52
CA LEU A 406 15.92 -1.48 22.16
C LEU A 406 17.28 -0.78 22.03
N ARG A 407 18.22 -1.06 22.94
CA ARG A 407 19.57 -0.52 22.87
C ARG A 407 20.27 -0.92 21.57
N ASN A 408 20.35 -2.21 21.28
CA ASN A 408 21.03 -2.70 20.07
C ASN A 408 20.41 -2.09 18.80
N MET A 409 19.09 -2.04 18.74
CA MET A 409 18.36 -1.47 17.60
C MET A 409 18.67 0.03 17.40
N LEU A 410 18.61 0.82 18.48
CA LEU A 410 18.78 2.27 18.41
C LEU A 410 20.25 2.67 18.21
N GLU A 411 21.20 1.92 18.78
CA GLU A 411 22.64 2.10 18.53
C GLU A 411 22.99 1.75 17.06
N LEU A 412 22.37 0.71 16.48
CA LEU A 412 22.51 0.38 15.05
C LEU A 412 22.01 1.49 14.13
N ASP A 413 21.02 2.28 14.57
CA ASP A 413 20.52 3.46 13.86
C ASP A 413 21.39 4.71 14.07
N GLY A 414 22.48 4.59 14.84
CA GLY A 414 23.49 5.63 15.08
C GLY A 414 23.18 6.54 16.27
N HIS A 415 22.21 6.19 17.11
CA HIS A 415 21.86 6.95 18.32
C HIS A 415 22.75 6.57 19.51
N ALA A 416 22.95 7.51 20.44
CA ALA A 416 23.61 7.23 21.72
C ALA A 416 22.56 6.79 22.74
N VAL A 417 22.62 5.56 23.24
CA VAL A 417 21.56 4.97 24.07
C VAL A 417 22.06 4.65 25.46
N SER A 418 21.33 5.10 26.47
CA SER A 418 21.48 4.70 27.88
C SER A 418 20.27 3.88 28.30
N THR A 419 20.46 2.92 29.21
CA THR A 419 19.40 2.02 29.68
C THR A 419 19.28 2.07 31.20
N ALA A 420 18.06 2.04 31.73
CA ALA A 420 17.77 1.97 33.15
C ALA A 420 16.77 0.86 33.45
N ALA A 421 17.13 -0.04 34.38
CA ALA A 421 16.33 -1.21 34.77
C ALA A 421 15.23 -0.86 35.79
N GLY A 422 14.35 0.07 35.42
CA GLY A 422 13.19 0.49 36.23
C GLY A 422 13.09 2.01 36.44
N GLY A 423 11.88 2.45 36.81
CA GLY A 423 11.50 3.87 36.82
C GLY A 423 12.39 4.77 37.69
N GLN A 424 12.65 4.38 38.94
CA GLN A 424 13.46 5.17 39.88
C GLN A 424 14.89 5.40 39.35
N ILE A 425 15.52 4.34 38.86
CA ILE A 425 16.86 4.38 38.26
C ILE A 425 16.84 5.27 37.00
N GLY A 426 15.76 5.19 36.21
CA GLY A 426 15.57 6.02 35.03
C GLY A 426 15.53 7.52 35.35
N VAL A 427 14.77 7.91 36.38
CA VAL A 427 14.69 9.31 36.82
C VAL A 427 16.03 9.80 37.36
N GLU A 428 16.72 9.01 38.18
CA GLU A 428 18.04 9.37 38.71
C GLU A 428 19.08 9.53 37.59
N ALA A 429 19.08 8.63 36.61
CA ALA A 429 19.95 8.72 35.44
C ALA A 429 19.64 9.97 34.59
N PHE A 430 18.36 10.29 34.42
CA PHE A 430 17.91 11.48 33.71
C PHE A 430 18.38 12.78 34.40
N GLU A 431 18.12 12.92 35.70
CA GLU A 431 18.49 14.10 36.48
C GLU A 431 20.02 14.27 36.60
N HIS A 432 20.75 13.16 36.70
CA HIS A 432 22.21 13.19 36.67
C HIS A 432 22.73 13.71 35.32
N ALA A 433 22.24 13.15 34.21
CA ALA A 433 22.63 13.59 32.87
C ALA A 433 22.28 15.06 32.62
N LEU A 434 21.13 15.53 33.12
CA LEU A 434 20.73 16.94 33.02
C LEU A 434 21.69 17.87 33.79
N ARG A 435 22.13 17.48 34.99
CA ARG A 435 23.10 18.27 35.80
C ARG A 435 24.49 18.36 35.16
N GLU A 436 24.92 17.30 34.49
CA GLU A 436 26.22 17.24 33.80
C GLU A 436 26.21 17.94 32.42
N GLY A 437 25.12 18.60 32.03
CA GLY A 437 24.98 19.24 30.71
C GLY A 437 24.82 18.23 29.57
N GLU A 438 24.43 17.01 29.90
CA GLU A 438 24.39 15.83 29.05
C GLU A 438 22.94 15.35 28.82
N ALA A 439 22.01 16.30 28.64
CA ALA A 439 20.58 16.02 28.56
C ALA A 439 20.22 15.01 27.45
N PHE A 440 19.23 14.17 27.76
CA PHE A 440 18.63 13.27 26.77
C PHE A 440 17.64 14.02 25.88
N ASP A 441 17.68 13.73 24.58
CA ASP A 441 16.74 14.24 23.61
C ASP A 441 15.38 13.51 23.74
N VAL A 442 15.44 12.20 24.00
CA VAL A 442 14.26 11.32 24.10
C VAL A 442 14.38 10.37 25.29
N VAL A 443 13.30 10.19 26.05
CA VAL A 443 13.13 9.14 27.05
C VAL A 443 12.05 8.17 26.59
N VAL A 444 12.38 6.88 26.46
CA VAL A 444 11.43 5.80 26.16
C VAL A 444 11.20 5.02 27.44
N THR A 445 9.98 4.98 27.96
CA THR A 445 9.66 4.30 29.22
C THR A 445 8.53 3.29 29.07
N ASP A 446 8.65 2.14 29.74
CA ASP A 446 7.52 1.22 29.87
C ASP A 446 6.42 1.78 30.76
N PHE A 447 5.17 1.49 30.41
CA PHE A 447 4.02 1.91 31.20
C PHE A 447 3.96 1.19 32.55
N GLY A 448 4.21 -0.13 32.57
CA GLY A 448 3.93 -1.01 33.70
C GLY A 448 5.18 -1.54 34.39
N MET A 449 5.88 -0.69 35.14
CA MET A 449 7.07 -1.07 35.91
C MET A 449 6.80 -1.18 37.43
N PRO A 450 7.50 -2.07 38.16
CA PRO A 450 7.44 -2.15 39.63
C PRO A 450 7.95 -0.88 40.33
N HIS A 451 7.36 -0.56 41.49
CA HIS A 451 7.69 0.58 42.37
C HIS A 451 7.43 1.98 41.78
N MET A 452 7.92 2.27 40.58
CA MET A 452 7.70 3.52 39.86
C MET A 452 7.31 3.19 38.42
N ASP A 453 6.07 3.52 38.07
CA ASP A 453 5.51 3.28 36.74
C ASP A 453 5.95 4.33 35.70
N GLY A 454 5.72 4.06 34.42
CA GLY A 454 6.13 4.98 33.35
C GLY A 454 5.49 6.35 33.45
N ARG A 455 4.30 6.46 34.05
CA ARG A 455 3.61 7.74 34.25
C ARG A 455 4.35 8.63 35.23
N ALA A 456 4.86 8.06 36.32
CA ALA A 456 5.69 8.77 37.28
C ALA A 456 7.02 9.23 36.63
N VAL A 457 7.65 8.37 35.81
CA VAL A 457 8.86 8.74 35.04
C VAL A 457 8.58 9.90 34.09
N ALA A 458 7.51 9.83 33.30
CA ALA A 458 7.12 10.88 32.35
C ALA A 458 6.91 12.23 33.05
N ARG A 459 6.23 12.23 34.20
CA ARG A 459 6.01 13.45 34.99
C ARG A 459 7.31 14.02 35.54
N ALA A 460 8.20 13.18 36.07
CA ALA A 460 9.49 13.62 36.59
C ALA A 460 10.37 14.23 35.48
N VAL A 461 10.43 13.57 34.32
CA VAL A 461 11.17 14.05 33.15
C VAL A 461 10.63 15.41 32.69
N LYS A 462 9.32 15.56 32.52
CA LYS A 462 8.72 16.82 32.06
C LYS A 462 8.81 17.95 33.09
N ALA A 463 8.81 17.63 34.39
CA ALA A 463 9.04 18.61 35.45
C ALA A 463 10.49 19.14 35.44
N ALA A 464 11.46 18.29 35.11
CA ALA A 464 12.87 18.65 35.04
C ALA A 464 13.29 19.25 33.68
N SER A 465 12.65 18.83 32.58
CA SER A 465 12.93 19.28 31.22
C SER A 465 11.65 19.25 30.37
N ALA A 466 11.10 20.42 30.07
CA ALA A 466 9.95 20.53 29.18
C ALA A 466 10.29 20.15 27.72
N THR A 467 11.58 20.25 27.34
CA THR A 467 12.06 20.04 25.97
C THR A 467 12.37 18.58 25.65
N THR A 468 12.61 17.74 26.66
CA THR A 468 12.87 16.31 26.44
C THR A 468 11.58 15.61 26.01
N LEU A 469 11.64 14.83 24.94
CA LEU A 469 10.49 14.06 24.46
C LEU A 469 10.35 12.76 25.26
N VAL A 470 9.12 12.37 25.58
CA VAL A 470 8.80 11.18 26.36
C VAL A 470 7.90 10.26 25.55
N PHE A 471 8.39 9.05 25.25
CA PHE A 471 7.66 8.01 24.54
C PHE A 471 7.28 6.88 25.52
N MET A 472 5.99 6.52 25.54
CA MET A 472 5.45 5.50 26.43
C MET A 472 5.29 4.16 25.70
N LEU A 473 5.78 3.06 26.27
CA LEU A 473 5.55 1.70 25.76
C LEU A 473 4.34 1.08 26.47
N THR A 474 3.35 0.55 25.73
CA THR A 474 2.12 -0.01 26.32
C THR A 474 1.84 -1.44 25.84
N GLY A 475 1.33 -2.30 26.74
CA GLY A 475 1.25 -3.76 26.53
C GLY A 475 0.14 -4.29 25.62
N TRP A 476 -0.98 -3.59 25.41
CA TRP A 476 -2.14 -4.12 24.68
C TRP A 476 -2.93 -3.02 23.95
N GLY A 477 -3.26 -3.27 22.68
CA GLY A 477 -4.18 -2.44 21.90
C GLY A 477 -5.58 -2.46 22.48
N SER A 478 -6.26 -1.31 22.40
CA SER A 478 -7.65 -1.06 22.81
C SER A 478 -7.95 -1.32 24.29
N HIS A 479 -7.68 -0.33 25.14
CA HIS A 479 -8.54 0.24 26.19
C HIS A 479 -7.68 1.12 27.12
N VAL A 480 -7.19 2.26 26.62
CA VAL A 480 -6.92 3.41 27.49
C VAL A 480 -8.27 4.13 27.62
N ASP A 481 -9.18 3.53 28.37
CA ASP A 481 -10.48 4.12 28.66
C ASP A 481 -10.29 5.34 29.56
N GLN A 482 -10.66 6.49 28.99
CA GLN A 482 -11.29 7.63 29.66
C GLN A 482 -10.51 8.33 30.79
N MET A 483 -10.03 9.54 30.45
CA MET A 483 -9.85 10.68 31.35
C MET A 483 -8.71 10.59 32.40
N ASP A 484 -7.48 10.37 31.94
CA ASP A 484 -6.30 10.47 32.79
C ASP A 484 -5.33 11.61 32.36
N ASP A 485 -4.99 12.47 33.33
CA ASP A 485 -4.08 13.64 33.22
C ASP A 485 -2.62 13.30 32.84
N TRP A 486 -2.25 12.05 32.58
CA TRP A 486 -0.85 11.70 32.28
C TRP A 486 -0.49 11.88 30.80
N GLN A 487 -1.46 11.90 29.89
CA GLN A 487 -1.20 12.10 28.45
C GLN A 487 -0.52 13.44 28.14
N GLN A 488 -0.73 14.47 28.97
CA GLN A 488 -0.07 15.78 28.81
C GLN A 488 1.46 15.72 29.02
N HIS A 489 1.97 14.65 29.64
CA HIS A 489 3.40 14.47 29.92
C HIS A 489 4.08 13.48 28.94
N VAL A 490 3.33 12.97 27.94
CA VAL A 490 3.79 11.96 26.99
C VAL A 490 3.63 12.50 25.58
N ASP A 491 4.71 12.53 24.81
CA ASP A 491 4.72 13.07 23.45
C ASP A 491 4.36 12.00 22.40
N ASN A 492 4.54 10.71 22.72
CA ASN A 492 4.14 9.62 21.84
C ASN A 492 3.87 8.31 22.60
N ILE A 493 2.99 7.45 22.06
CA ILE A 493 2.65 6.14 22.63
C ILE A 493 2.97 5.04 21.61
N LEU A 494 3.77 4.06 22.02
CA LEU A 494 4.22 2.93 21.22
C LEU A 494 3.64 1.63 21.78
N ALA A 495 2.97 0.85 20.94
CA ALA A 495 2.39 -0.43 21.34
C ALA A 495 3.42 -1.57 21.33
N LYS A 496 3.41 -2.41 22.37
CA LYS A 496 4.05 -3.72 22.42
C LYS A 496 3.12 -4.74 21.71
N PRO A 497 3.62 -5.68 20.88
CA PRO A 497 5.03 -5.90 20.57
C PRO A 497 5.60 -4.80 19.66
N LEU A 498 6.73 -4.26 20.08
CA LEU A 498 7.38 -3.12 19.43
C LEU A 498 7.82 -3.48 18.01
N ARG A 499 7.25 -2.78 17.02
CA ARG A 499 7.71 -2.86 15.63
C ARG A 499 8.77 -1.80 15.38
N LEU A 500 9.88 -2.24 14.81
CA LEU A 500 11.07 -1.45 14.52
C LEU A 500 10.76 -0.21 13.64
N ALA A 501 9.81 -0.34 12.70
CA ALA A 501 9.35 0.75 11.86
C ALA A 501 8.69 1.90 12.66
N HIS A 502 7.84 1.57 13.64
CA HIS A 502 7.13 2.59 14.43
C HIS A 502 8.06 3.37 15.35
N VAL A 503 9.06 2.71 15.94
CA VAL A 503 10.09 3.37 16.77
C VAL A 503 10.90 4.35 15.93
N ARG A 504 11.29 3.95 14.71
CA ARG A 504 12.03 4.80 13.77
C ARG A 504 11.21 6.00 13.29
N GLU A 505 9.92 5.82 13.04
CA GLU A 505 9.03 6.91 12.63
C GLU A 505 8.83 7.94 13.76
N ALA A 506 8.61 7.46 14.99
CA ALA A 506 8.51 8.32 16.17
C ALA A 506 9.81 9.12 16.42
N LEU A 507 10.98 8.49 16.26
CA LEU A 507 12.27 9.16 16.42
C LEU A 507 12.63 10.07 15.24
N ALA A 508 12.20 9.76 14.01
CA ALA A 508 12.41 10.62 12.85
C ALA A 508 11.62 11.94 12.98
N ALA A 509 10.40 11.89 13.51
CA ALA A 509 9.62 13.08 13.84
C ALA A 509 10.32 13.94 14.91
N ALA A 510 10.95 13.29 15.91
CA ALA A 510 11.74 13.96 16.94
C ALA A 510 13.04 14.60 16.41
N GLY A 511 13.76 13.90 15.52
CA GLY A 511 15.03 14.36 14.94
C GLY A 511 14.90 15.43 13.85
N GLY A 512 13.67 15.74 13.41
CA GLY A 512 13.36 16.77 12.41
C GLY A 512 12.97 18.13 12.98
N MET A 513 12.86 18.29 14.30
CA MET A 513 12.52 19.58 14.90
C MET A 513 13.76 20.50 14.96
N PRO A 514 13.65 21.77 14.51
CA PRO A 514 14.75 22.73 14.64
C PRO A 514 15.07 22.97 16.12
N ALA A 515 16.36 23.07 16.46
CA ALA A 515 16.78 23.43 17.80
C ALA A 515 16.12 24.77 18.22
N PRO A 516 15.61 24.89 19.46
CA PRO A 516 15.06 26.16 19.93
C PRO A 516 16.16 27.24 19.95
N PRO A 517 15.79 28.52 19.78
CA PRO A 517 16.73 29.63 19.58
C PRO A 517 17.68 29.88 20.75
#